data_AF-A0A6B3GC89-F1
#
_entry.id   AF-A0A6B3GC89-F1
#
_cell.length_a   1.000
_cell.length_b   1.000
_cell.length_c   1.000
_cell.angle_alpha   90.00
_cell.angle_beta   90.00
_cell.angle_gamma   90.00
#
_symmetry.space_group_name_H-M   'P 1'
#
loop_
_entity.id
_entity.type
_entity.pdbx_description
1 polymer ?
#
loop_
_entity_poly.entity_id
_entity_poly.type
_entity_poly.pdbx_seq_one_letter_code
_entity_poly.pdbx_strand_id
1 'polypeptide(L)' 'VRALAALTDGAARWTEVFGEGDWTDTLGVLRKAGPQGLIDRVRELEEADAAAGRVRLRRGKTHDDATALLVELV' A
#
# COMPACT_ATOMS: atom_id res chain seq x y z
N VAL A 1 18.77 -13.25 4.02
CA VAL A 1 17.84 -12.11 3.85
C VAL A 1 18.67 -10.83 3.92
N ARG A 2 18.47 -9.85 3.02
CA ARG A 2 19.21 -8.56 3.03
C ARG A 2 18.34 -7.37 3.46
N ALA A 3 17.02 -7.54 3.45
CA ALA A 3 16.08 -6.52 3.87
C ALA A 3 14.82 -7.17 4.42
N LEU A 4 14.09 -6.44 5.27
CA LEU A 4 12.79 -6.83 5.79
C LEU A 4 11.82 -5.66 5.63
N ALA A 5 10.63 -5.96 5.10
CA ALA A 5 9.51 -5.03 5.07
C ALA A 5 8.40 -5.54 6.00
N ALA A 6 7.77 -4.62 6.74
CA ALA A 6 6.58 -4.91 7.52
C ALA A 6 5.52 -3.84 7.23
N LEU A 7 4.26 -4.28 7.12
CA LEU A 7 3.13 -3.48 6.69
C LEU A 7 1.92 -3.80 7.58
N THR A 8 1.08 -2.80 7.83
CA THR A 8 -0.30 -3.05 8.30
C THR A 8 -1.21 -3.37 7.12
N ASP A 9 -2.38 -3.93 7.40
CA ASP A 9 -3.42 -4.20 6.38
C ASP A 9 -3.74 -2.96 5.54
N GLY A 10 -3.74 -1.77 6.15
CA GLY A 10 -3.90 -0.51 5.44
C GLY A 10 -2.86 -0.22 4.37
N ALA A 11 -1.59 -0.54 4.63
CA ALA A 11 -0.51 -0.38 3.66
C ALA A 11 -0.48 -1.52 2.64
N ALA A 12 -0.90 -2.73 3.02
CA ALA A 12 -1.00 -3.90 2.15
C ALA A 12 -2.07 -3.74 1.05
N ARG A 13 -3.04 -2.84 1.20
CA ARG A 13 -4.14 -2.61 0.24
C ARG A 13 -3.67 -2.33 -1.18
N TRP A 14 -2.51 -1.70 -1.35
CA TRP A 14 -1.94 -1.42 -2.67
C TRP A 14 -1.85 -2.71 -3.53
N THR A 15 -1.37 -3.80 -2.92
CA THR A 15 -1.30 -5.12 -3.53
C THR A 15 -2.59 -5.90 -3.38
N GLU A 16 -3.17 -5.98 -2.18
CA GLU A 16 -4.25 -6.95 -1.90
C GLU A 16 -5.63 -6.50 -2.36
N VAL A 17 -5.94 -5.20 -2.26
CA VAL A 17 -7.28 -4.66 -2.55
C VAL A 17 -7.34 -4.07 -3.96
N PHE A 18 -6.31 -3.29 -4.31
CA PHE A 18 -6.27 -2.56 -5.57
C PHE A 18 -5.55 -3.32 -6.68
N GLY A 19 -4.59 -4.20 -6.33
CA GLY A 19 -3.91 -5.05 -7.30
C GLY A 19 -3.00 -4.27 -8.26
N GLU A 20 -2.43 -3.14 -7.82
CA GLU A 20 -1.56 -2.30 -8.64
C GLU A 20 -0.15 -2.90 -8.84
N GLY A 21 0.21 -3.91 -8.05
CA GLY A 21 1.45 -4.68 -8.18
C GLY A 21 1.53 -5.79 -7.13
N ASP A 22 2.53 -6.65 -7.26
CA ASP A 22 2.74 -7.75 -6.32
C ASP A 22 3.61 -7.35 -5.11
N TRP A 23 3.96 -8.32 -4.27
CA TRP A 23 4.81 -8.08 -3.09
C TRP A 23 6.25 -7.68 -3.44
N THR A 24 6.77 -8.13 -4.59
CA THR A 24 8.07 -7.70 -5.10
C THR A 24 8.01 -6.23 -5.51
N ASP A 25 6.94 -5.83 -6.20
CA ASP A 25 6.71 -4.43 -6.56
C ASP A 25 6.55 -3.55 -5.33
N THR A 26 5.83 -4.01 -4.30
CA THR A 26 5.71 -3.33 -3.01
C THR A 26 7.08 -3.04 -2.41
N LEU A 27 8.00 -4.02 -2.38
CA LEU A 27 9.36 -3.82 -1.90
C LEU A 27 10.14 -2.81 -2.77
N GLY A 28 9.90 -2.82 -4.09
CA GLY A 28 10.45 -1.83 -5.02
C GLY A 28 9.97 -0.41 -4.73
N VAL A 29 8.68 -0.22 -4.47
CA VAL A 29 8.09 1.06 -4.06
C VAL A 29 8.70 1.53 -2.74
N LEU A 30 8.78 0.65 -1.73
CA LEU A 30 9.37 1.00 -0.43
C LEU A 30 10.83 1.45 -0.56
N ARG A 31 11.63 0.80 -1.42
CA ARG A 31 13.02 1.21 -1.66
C ARG A 31 13.13 2.54 -2.41
N LYS A 32 12.26 2.77 -3.39
CA LYS A 32 12.35 3.91 -4.29
C LYS A 32 11.70 5.18 -3.72
N ALA A 33 10.56 5.02 -3.07
CA ALA A 33 9.70 6.11 -2.62
C ALA A 33 9.49 6.13 -1.10
N GLY A 34 10.03 5.14 -0.37
CA GLY A 34 9.87 5.04 1.08
C GLY A 34 8.47 4.61 1.51
N PRO A 35 8.26 4.42 2.83
CA PRO A 35 6.95 4.10 3.41
C PRO A 35 5.86 5.11 3.08
N GLN A 36 6.17 6.41 3.17
CA GLN A 36 5.19 7.47 2.87
C GLN A 36 4.72 7.37 1.41
N GLY A 37 5.64 7.13 0.47
CA GLY A 37 5.28 6.98 -0.94
C GLY A 37 4.39 5.76 -1.22
N LEU A 38 4.50 4.68 -0.45
CA LEU A 38 3.54 3.57 -0.55
C LEU A 38 2.16 3.98 -0.01
N ILE A 39 2.12 4.66 1.13
CA ILE A 39 0.88 5.13 1.76
C ILE A 39 0.16 6.13 0.84
N ASP A 40 0.87 7.08 0.24
CA ASP A 40 0.30 8.07 -0.68
C ASP A 40 -0.38 7.38 -1.89
N ARG A 41 0.27 6.36 -2.47
CA ARG A 41 -0.32 5.55 -3.55
C ARG A 41 -1.58 4.82 -3.10
N VAL A 42 -1.61 4.30 -1.87
CA VAL A 42 -2.83 3.71 -1.31
C VAL A 42 -3.94 4.76 -1.22
N ARG A 43 -3.63 5.99 -0.75
CA ARG A 43 -4.63 7.07 -0.64
C ARG A 43 -5.19 7.48 -2.00
N GLU A 44 -4.32 7.62 -3.00
CA GLU A 44 -4.73 7.93 -4.37
C GLU A 44 -5.73 6.89 -4.91
N LEU A 45 -5.48 5.60 -4.67
CA LEU A 45 -6.37 4.52 -5.11
C LEU A 45 -7.69 4.47 -4.31
N GLU A 46 -7.63 4.69 -3.01
CA GLU A 46 -8.81 4.76 -2.14
C GLU A 46 -9.74 5.91 -2.55
N GLU A 47 -9.17 7.09 -2.83
CA GLU A 47 -9.90 8.26 -3.31
C GLU A 47 -10.49 8.03 -4.71
N ALA A 48 -9.69 7.47 -5.63
CA ALA A 48 -10.13 7.16 -6.97
C ALA A 48 -11.27 6.11 -6.97
N ASP A 49 -11.17 5.06 -6.14
CA ASP A 49 -12.22 4.07 -6.00
C ASP A 49 -13.49 4.66 -5.39
N ALA A 50 -13.37 5.52 -4.38
CA ALA A 50 -14.51 6.19 -3.77
C ALA A 50 -15.24 7.11 -4.77
N ALA A 51 -14.48 7.86 -5.59
CA ALA A 51 -15.02 8.70 -6.66
C ALA A 51 -15.69 7.86 -7.78
N ALA A 52 -15.17 6.67 -8.06
CA ALA A 52 -15.71 5.75 -9.06
C ALA A 52 -16.91 4.91 -8.57
N GLY A 53 -17.43 5.18 -7.36
CA GLY A 53 -18.60 4.46 -6.81
C GLY A 53 -18.25 3.22 -6.00
N ARG A 54 -17.02 3.12 -5.47
CA ARG A 54 -16.55 2.11 -4.52
C ARG A 54 -16.54 0.68 -5.10
N VAL A 55 -15.95 0.50 -6.28
CA VAL A 55 -15.94 -0.80 -6.98
C VAL A 55 -15.00 -1.82 -6.34
N ARG A 56 -13.90 -1.37 -5.73
CA ARG A 56 -12.94 -2.20 -4.98
C ARG A 56 -13.30 -2.26 -3.50
N LEU A 57 -13.52 -1.12 -2.86
CA LEU A 57 -13.77 -1.02 -1.42
C LEU A 57 -15.18 -1.50 -1.03
N ARG A 58 -16.14 -1.52 -1.95
CA ARG A 58 -17.54 -1.92 -1.72
C ARG A 58 -18.16 -1.13 -0.57
N ARG A 59 -18.50 -1.81 0.54
CA ARG A 59 -19.09 -1.22 1.75
C ARG A 59 -18.04 -0.89 2.83
N GLY A 60 -16.76 -1.10 2.54
CA GLY A 60 -15.66 -0.83 3.45
C GLY A 60 -15.38 0.66 3.64
N LYS A 61 -14.62 0.96 4.70
CA LYS A 61 -14.10 2.31 4.96
C LYS A 61 -13.15 2.76 3.86
N THR A 62 -13.17 4.06 3.52
CA THR A 62 -12.28 4.62 2.50
C THR A 62 -10.82 4.46 2.90
N HIS A 63 -10.46 4.82 4.13
CA HIS A 63 -9.07 4.76 4.62
C HIS A 63 -8.92 3.77 5.79
N ASP A 64 -7.86 2.96 5.79
CA ASP A 64 -7.32 2.32 7.01
C ASP A 64 -6.19 3.12 7.63
N ASP A 65 -5.85 2.75 8.86
CA ASP A 65 -4.52 3.04 9.40
C ASP A 65 -3.47 2.28 8.60
N ALA A 66 -2.55 3.02 7.98
CA ALA A 66 -1.53 2.49 7.11
C ALA A 66 -0.15 2.82 7.67
N THR A 67 0.60 1.79 8.03
CA THR A 67 1.98 1.90 8.49
C THR A 67 2.83 0.92 7.68
N ALA A 68 3.99 1.37 7.23
CA ALA A 68 4.98 0.52 6.59
C ALA A 68 6.39 0.86 7.10
N LEU A 69 7.28 -0.13 7.09
CA LEU A 69 8.70 0.06 7.34
C LEU A 69 9.52 -0.83 6.40
N LEU A 70 10.70 -0.35 6.07
CA LEU A 70 11.74 -1.10 5.36
C LEU A 70 13.02 -1.02 6.18
N VAL A 71 13.61 -2.17 6.49
CA VAL A 71 14.91 -2.29 7.14
C VAL A 71 15.86 -2.97 6.17
N GLU A 72 16.99 -2.33 5.91
CA GLU A 72 18.11 -2.94 5.19
C GLU A 72 19.10 -3.49 6.22
N LEU A 73 19.52 -4.74 6.01
CA LEU A 73 20.43 -5.45 6.92
C LEU A 73 21.85 -5.26 6.42
N VAL A 74 22.65 -4.53 7.20
CA VAL A 74 24.10 -4.35 7.01
C VAL A 74 24.90 -5.55 7.49
#